data_AF-A0A3N1D2M1-F1
#
_entry.id   AF-A0A3N1D2M1-F1
#
_cell.length_a   1.000
_cell.length_b   1.000
_cell.length_c   1.000
_cell.angle_alpha   90.00
_cell.angle_beta   90.00
_cell.angle_gamma   90.00
#
_symmetry.space_group_name_H-M   'P 1'
#
loop_
_entity.id
_entity.type
_entity.pdbx_description
1 polymer ?
#
loop_
_entity_poly.entity_id
_entity_poly.type
_entity_poly.pdbx_seq_one_letter_code
_entity_poly.pdbx_strand_id
1 'polypeptide(L)'
;MLYEIVFRGLTVDRDDVEDALIEEFAAESQEPVTGAGTGTGGCHLDLELPDDLIEDAAIERIQRVLAELDVLDVARIIPRP
;
A
#
# COMPACT_ATOMS: atom_id res chain seq x y z
N MET A 1 -11.21 5.25 -3.89
CA MET A 1 -10.28 4.67 -4.86
C MET A 1 -9.50 3.54 -4.21
N LEU A 2 -9.30 2.44 -4.95
CA LEU A 2 -8.60 1.25 -4.45
C LEU A 2 -7.23 1.12 -5.13
N TYR A 3 -6.20 0.82 -4.37
CA TYR A 3 -4.86 0.54 -4.86
C TYR A 3 -4.43 -0.84 -4.38
N GLU A 4 -4.13 -1.73 -5.30
CA GLU A 4 -3.54 -3.02 -4.97
C GLU A 4 -2.02 -2.89 -5.03
N ILE A 5 -1.34 -3.24 -3.94
CA ILE A 5 0.12 -3.27 -3.83
C ILE A 5 0.55 -4.73 -3.76
N VAL A 6 1.26 -5.18 -4.79
CA VAL A 6 1.74 -6.57 -4.89
C VAL A 6 3.25 -6.60 -4.63
N PHE A 7 3.67 -7.47 -3.72
CA PHE A 7 5.08 -7.61 -3.34
C PHE A 7 5.70 -8.93 -3.78
N ARG A 8 6.95 -8.87 -4.24
CA ARG A 8 7.73 -10.05 -4.65
C ARG A 8 9.05 -10.15 -3.88
N GLY A 9 9.04 -10.95 -2.82
CA GLY A 9 10.23 -11.18 -1.99
C GLY A 9 10.43 -10.10 -0.94
N LEU A 10 9.38 -9.84 -0.14
CA LEU A 10 9.46 -8.94 1.02
C LEU A 10 10.59 -9.38 1.95
N THR A 11 11.43 -8.42 2.35
CA THR A 11 12.52 -8.59 3.32
C THR A 11 12.12 -8.18 4.74
N VAL A 12 11.01 -7.45 4.88
CA VAL A 12 10.39 -6.99 6.13
C VAL A 12 9.11 -7.77 6.41
N ASP A 13 8.50 -7.59 7.58
CA ASP A 13 7.15 -8.12 7.81
C ASP A 13 6.15 -7.33 6.97
N ARG A 14 5.11 -8.00 6.45
CA ARG A 14 4.06 -7.28 5.71
C ARG A 14 3.24 -6.42 6.66
N ASP A 15 3.07 -6.84 7.90
CA ASP A 15 2.32 -6.08 8.90
C ASP A 15 3.03 -4.73 9.18
N ASP A 16 4.37 -4.67 9.09
CA ASP A 16 5.11 -3.39 9.19
C ASP A 16 4.75 -2.42 8.04
N VAL A 17 4.56 -2.96 6.82
CA VAL A 17 4.16 -2.17 5.64
C VAL A 17 2.71 -1.71 5.75
N GLU A 18 1.85 -2.58 6.25
CA GLU A 18 0.44 -2.29 6.53
C GLU A 18 0.31 -1.16 7.55
N ASP A 19 1.00 -1.27 8.68
CA ASP A 19 1.00 -0.27 9.75
C ASP A 19 1.51 1.08 9.24
N ALA A 20 2.60 1.10 8.47
CA ALA A 20 3.15 2.33 7.91
C ALA A 20 2.19 3.02 6.92
N LEU A 21 1.48 2.25 6.10
CA LEU A 21 0.45 2.79 5.20
C LEU A 21 -0.77 3.30 5.99
N ILE A 22 -1.18 2.60 7.05
CA ILE A 22 -2.24 3.05 7.94
C ILE A 22 -1.86 4.37 8.60
N GLU A 23 -0.65 4.49 9.13
CA GLU A 23 -0.16 5.71 9.75
C GLU A 23 -0.10 6.88 8.74
N GLU A 24 0.42 6.62 7.53
CA GLU A 24 0.52 7.65 6.49
C GLU A 24 -0.84 8.21 6.07
N PHE A 25 -1.88 7.36 6.01
CA PHE A 25 -3.21 7.71 5.51
C PHE A 25 -4.29 7.83 6.61
N ALA A 26 -3.89 7.86 7.88
CA ALA A 26 -4.81 7.92 9.02
C ALA A 26 -5.68 9.21 9.04
N ALA A 27 -5.24 10.27 8.36
CA ALA A 27 -6.01 11.50 8.24
C ALA A 27 -7.13 11.40 7.19
N GLU A 28 -6.98 10.51 6.21
CA GLU A 28 -7.88 10.34 5.07
C GLU A 28 -8.85 9.17 5.26
N SER A 29 -8.42 8.09 5.92
CA SER A 29 -9.25 6.91 6.15
C SER A 29 -9.00 6.32 7.53
N GLN A 30 -10.06 5.83 8.17
CA GLN A 30 -9.94 5.16 9.47
C GLN A 30 -9.35 3.74 9.35
N GLU A 31 -9.56 3.10 8.20
CA GLU A 31 -9.08 1.74 7.88
C GLU A 31 -8.64 1.75 6.41
N PRO A 32 -7.52 2.41 6.06
CA PRO A 32 -7.08 2.54 4.67
C PRO A 32 -6.66 1.20 4.08
N VAL A 33 -6.30 0.20 4.88
CA VAL A 33 -5.94 -1.13 4.38
C VAL A 33 -7.09 -2.10 4.65
N THR A 34 -7.66 -2.70 3.60
CA THR A 34 -8.90 -3.49 3.69
C THR A 34 -8.74 -4.97 3.32
N GLY A 35 -7.60 -5.35 2.75
CA GLY A 35 -7.31 -6.73 2.33
C GLY A 35 -5.83 -7.04 2.39
N ALA A 36 -5.48 -8.12 3.09
CA ALA A 36 -4.12 -8.64 3.13
C ALA A 36 -4.15 -10.16 2.88
N GLY A 37 -3.47 -10.60 1.83
CA GLY A 37 -3.42 -12.01 1.48
C GLY A 37 -2.02 -12.50 1.14
N THR A 38 -1.72 -13.72 1.60
CA THR A 38 -0.50 -14.46 1.28
C THR A 38 -0.82 -15.55 0.25
N GLY A 39 -1.06 -15.12 -0.99
CA GLY A 39 -1.41 -16.03 -2.08
C GLY A 39 -0.18 -16.66 -2.75
N THR A 40 -0.40 -17.63 -3.64
CA THR A 40 0.66 -18.28 -4.44
C THR A 40 1.45 -17.31 -5.33
N GLY A 41 1.00 -16.06 -5.48
CA GLY A 41 1.64 -15.00 -6.27
C GLY A 41 2.48 -13.99 -5.47
N GLY A 42 2.54 -14.10 -4.13
CA GLY A 42 3.21 -13.14 -3.25
C GLY A 42 2.28 -12.56 -2.19
N CYS A 43 2.81 -11.61 -1.42
CA CYS A 43 2.03 -10.85 -0.45
C CYS A 43 1.39 -9.65 -1.16
N HIS A 44 0.13 -9.34 -0.85
CA HIS A 44 -0.54 -8.15 -1.37
C HIS A 44 -1.28 -7.40 -0.27
N LEU A 45 -1.40 -6.09 -0.49
CA LEU A 45 -2.16 -5.16 0.32
C LEU A 45 -3.13 -4.39 -0.57
N ASP A 46 -4.38 -4.29 -0.13
CA ASP A 46 -5.41 -3.46 -0.73
C ASP A 46 -5.56 -2.18 0.08
N LEU A 47 -5.26 -1.03 -0.53
CA LEU A 47 -5.34 0.29 0.07
C LEU A 47 -6.53 1.07 -0.50
N GLU A 48 -7.54 1.32 0.33
CA GLU A 48 -8.73 2.11 0.02
C GLU A 48 -8.60 3.54 0.55
N LEU A 49 -8.55 4.50 -0.38
CA LEU A 49 -8.44 5.92 -0.09
C LEU A 49 -9.68 6.67 -0.57
N PRO A 50 -10.02 7.84 0.01
CA PRO A 50 -11.10 8.69 -0.46
C PRO A 50 -10.96 9.10 -1.94
N ASP A 51 -12.10 9.25 -2.63
CA ASP A 51 -12.14 9.62 -4.06
C ASP A 51 -11.75 11.08 -4.33
N ASP A 52 -11.71 11.93 -3.31
CA ASP A 52 -11.27 13.34 -3.40
C ASP A 52 -9.74 13.49 -3.28
N LEU A 53 -9.01 12.41 -2.98
CA LEU A 53 -7.57 12.39 -3.01
C LEU A 53 -7.07 12.36 -4.47
N ILE A 54 -6.10 13.21 -4.81
CA ILE A 54 -5.51 13.24 -6.15
C ILE A 54 -4.68 11.95 -6.36
N GLU A 55 -4.98 11.18 -7.41
CA GLU A 55 -4.34 9.88 -7.70
C GLU A 55 -2.80 9.95 -7.70
N ASP A 56 -2.21 10.92 -8.42
CA ASP A 56 -0.75 11.09 -8.46
C ASP A 56 -0.16 11.35 -7.07
N ALA A 57 -0.85 12.14 -6.24
CA ALA A 57 -0.40 12.46 -4.89
C ALA A 57 -0.52 11.24 -3.95
N ALA A 58 -1.55 10.40 -4.15
CA ALA A 58 -1.70 9.15 -3.43
C ALA A 58 -0.57 8.18 -3.79
N ILE A 59 -0.28 8.01 -5.08
CA ILE A 59 0.81 7.15 -5.57
C ILE A 59 2.16 7.64 -5.05
N GLU A 60 2.44 8.95 -5.09
CA GLU A 60 3.68 9.52 -4.57
C GLU A 60 3.85 9.22 -3.07
N ARG A 61 2.80 9.35 -2.26
CA ARG A 61 2.82 9.03 -0.83
C ARG A 61 3.01 7.54 -0.57
N ILE A 62 2.32 6.67 -1.30
CA ILE A 62 2.53 5.21 -1.23
C ILE A 62 3.98 4.88 -1.55
N GLN A 63 4.52 5.42 -2.65
CA GLN A 63 5.91 5.18 -3.04
C GLN A 63 6.90 5.65 -1.96
N ARG A 64 6.63 6.78 -1.31
CA ARG A 64 7.46 7.27 -0.20
C ARG A 64 7.51 6.27 0.96
N VAL A 65 6.35 5.80 1.43
CA VAL A 65 6.27 4.80 2.52
C VAL A 65 7.02 3.53 2.15
N LEU A 66 6.82 3.02 0.93
CA LEU A 66 7.50 1.81 0.46
C LEU A 66 9.02 2.01 0.31
N ALA A 67 9.49 3.21 -0.02
CA ALA A 67 10.91 3.54 -0.08
C ALA A 67 11.54 3.64 1.31
N GLU A 68 10.83 4.20 2.29
CA GLU A 68 11.29 4.30 3.69
C GLU A 68 11.49 2.91 4.32
N LEU A 69 10.72 1.92 3.87
CA LEU A 69 10.82 0.52 4.29
C LEU A 69 11.73 -0.34 3.39
N ASP A 70 12.41 0.25 2.39
CA ASP A 70 13.30 -0.46 1.45
C ASP A 70 12.61 -1.60 0.66
N VAL A 71 11.30 -1.44 0.39
CA VAL A 71 10.49 -2.44 -0.35
C VAL A 71 9.95 -1.94 -1.69
N LEU A 72 10.20 -0.67 -2.05
CA LEU A 72 9.71 -0.09 -3.29
C LEU A 72 10.12 -0.88 -4.54
N ASP A 73 11.36 -1.38 -4.58
CA ASP A 73 11.90 -2.14 -5.72
C ASP A 73 11.23 -3.51 -5.92
N VAL A 74 10.61 -4.05 -4.87
CA VAL A 74 9.89 -5.32 -4.90
C VAL A 74 8.37 -5.15 -4.94
N ALA A 75 7.89 -3.92 -4.93
CA ALA A 75 6.48 -3.57 -4.92
C ALA A 75 5.97 -3.16 -6.30
N ARG A 76 4.72 -3.50 -6.58
CA ARG A 76 3.98 -3.01 -7.75
C ARG A 76 2.65 -2.43 -7.29
N ILE A 77 2.46 -1.14 -7.51
CA ILE A 77 1.23 -0.41 -7.22
C ILE A 77 0.31 -0.49 -8.45
N ILE A 78 -0.94 -0.90 -8.26
CA ILE A 78 -1.93 -1.07 -9.31
C ILE A 78 -3.21 -0.33 -8.90
N PRO A 79 -3.52 0.84 -9.50
CA PRO A 79 -4.81 1.49 -9.31
C PRO A 79 -5.94 0.57 -9.80
N ARG A 80 -6.98 0.39 -8.98
CA ARG A 80 -8.19 -0.38 -9.28
C ARG A 80 -9.37 0.59 -9.39
N PRO A 81 -10.13 0.55 -10.51
CA PRO A 81 -11.29 1.40 -10.73
C PRO A 81 -12.49 1.01 -9.87
#